data_AF-A0A641ATR5-F1
#
_entry.id   AF-A0A641ATR5-F1
#
_cell.length_a   1.000
_cell.length_b   1.000
_cell.length_c   1.000
_cell.angle_alpha   90.00
_cell.angle_beta   90.00
_cell.angle_gamma   90.00
#
_symmetry.space_group_name_H-M   'P 1'
#
loop_
_entity.id
_entity.type
_entity.pdbx_description
1 polymer ?
#
loop_
_entity_poly.entity_id
_entity_poly.type
_entity_poly.pdbx_seq_one_letter_code
_entity_poly.pdbx_strand_id
1 'polypeptide(L)'
;MYTSRLARTAVAGAALAIGSVALAAVPATAATPTGITQDQVLTVASTLRMDDPTEAQEIAAQKALRVVMNRSCAIDSDAGEYLGDNFAEPTQANATADGFIGGARVDNVVTETSRYCFVGAVASTVPGFTLQGTAALDVPTQPVSSSNVSAAAVSTSALSGDVFVTPPVSVGQGFNISAAPSFSAAGASTKTTTTTTEVKVADRKTKSEKKAAKSKYTKRLAAAKKNYAKALDKAGSSKNKKAAAKRIYVKARALAKAKYKIAIANYKLVKKSNSTTDTRPFTIGATLNEG
;
A
#
# COMPACT_ATOMS: atom_id res chain seq x y z
N MET A 1 -30.36 -64.56 -3.91
CA MET A 1 -28.92 -64.42 -3.57
C MET A 1 -28.23 -63.70 -4.71
N TYR A 2 -27.44 -62.67 -4.37
CA TYR A 2 -26.21 -62.14 -5.00
C TYR A 2 -25.81 -62.73 -6.37
N THR A 3 -25.35 -62.00 -7.40
CA THR A 3 -24.51 -60.78 -7.48
C THR A 3 -24.48 -60.33 -8.98
N SER A 4 -24.48 -59.02 -9.32
CA SER A 4 -23.31 -58.21 -9.78
C SER A 4 -22.71 -58.69 -11.13
N ARG A 5 -22.23 -57.90 -12.11
CA ARG A 5 -22.06 -56.47 -12.49
C ARG A 5 -21.27 -56.54 -13.81
N LEU A 6 -21.47 -55.61 -14.76
CA LEU A 6 -20.51 -55.10 -15.78
C LEU A 6 -21.37 -54.41 -16.88
N ALA A 7 -21.09 -53.24 -17.42
CA ALA A 7 -20.04 -52.26 -17.25
C ALA A 7 -20.61 -50.90 -17.67
N ARG A 8 -20.29 -49.81 -16.96
CA ARG A 8 -20.44 -48.45 -17.48
C ARG A 8 -19.05 -47.89 -17.71
N THR A 9 -18.77 -47.57 -18.96
CA THR A 9 -17.62 -46.84 -19.46
C THR A 9 -17.52 -45.47 -18.77
N ALA A 10 -16.41 -45.23 -18.09
CA ALA A 10 -16.03 -43.91 -17.58
C ALA A 10 -15.29 -43.16 -18.69
N VAL A 11 -15.83 -42.00 -19.07
CA VAL A 11 -15.16 -41.05 -19.96
C VAL A 11 -14.16 -40.27 -19.12
N ALA A 12 -12.88 -40.43 -19.44
CA ALA A 12 -11.78 -39.67 -18.86
C ALA A 12 -11.87 -38.20 -19.31
N GLY A 13 -12.21 -37.31 -18.38
CA GLY A 13 -12.07 -35.87 -18.57
C GLY A 13 -10.65 -35.45 -18.22
N ALA A 14 -9.88 -35.03 -19.23
CA ALA A 14 -8.56 -34.42 -19.04
C ALA A 14 -8.71 -33.12 -18.25
N ALA A 15 -8.26 -33.12 -16.99
CA ALA A 15 -8.11 -31.91 -16.20
C ALA A 15 -6.84 -31.18 -16.66
N LEU A 16 -7.00 -30.07 -17.37
CA LEU A 16 -5.96 -29.07 -17.59
C LEU A 16 -5.61 -28.44 -16.24
N ALA A 17 -4.57 -28.98 -15.60
CA ALA A 17 -3.93 -28.37 -14.45
C ALA A 17 -3.13 -27.15 -14.92
N ILE A 18 -3.77 -25.98 -14.90
CA ILE A 18 -3.04 -24.70 -14.91
C ILE A 18 -2.35 -24.62 -13.55
N GLY A 19 -1.07 -24.97 -13.53
CA GLY A 19 -0.19 -24.79 -12.40
C GLY A 19 -0.06 -23.29 -12.11
N SER A 20 -0.96 -22.76 -11.29
CA SER A 20 -0.78 -21.49 -10.62
C SER A 20 0.40 -21.67 -9.67
N VAL A 21 1.60 -21.30 -10.13
CA VAL A 21 2.69 -20.94 -9.23
C VAL A 21 2.24 -19.65 -8.56
N ALA A 22 1.40 -19.77 -7.54
CA ALA A 22 1.26 -18.72 -6.56
C ALA A 22 2.61 -18.64 -5.86
N LEU A 23 3.49 -17.77 -6.35
CA LEU A 23 4.40 -17.08 -5.45
C LEU A 23 3.48 -16.50 -4.39
N ALA A 24 3.41 -17.18 -3.24
CA ALA A 24 2.96 -16.54 -2.03
C ALA A 24 4.00 -15.45 -1.78
N ALA A 25 3.76 -14.27 -2.37
CA ALA A 25 4.30 -13.03 -1.87
C ALA A 25 3.79 -12.98 -0.43
N VAL A 26 4.59 -13.52 0.49
CA VAL A 26 4.51 -13.17 1.90
C VAL A 26 4.40 -11.65 1.87
N PRO A 27 3.33 -11.04 2.40
CA PRO A 27 3.26 -9.60 2.46
C PRO A 27 4.54 -9.18 3.17
N ALA A 28 5.45 -8.55 2.43
CA ALA A 28 6.56 -7.88 3.04
C ALA A 28 5.90 -6.75 3.82
N THR A 29 5.53 -6.99 5.08
CA THR A 29 5.28 -5.91 6.04
C THR A 29 6.65 -5.40 6.42
N ALA A 30 7.31 -4.78 5.44
CA ALA A 30 8.45 -3.92 5.63
C ALA A 30 7.89 -2.75 6.45
N ALA A 31 8.08 -2.80 7.76
CA ALA A 31 7.44 -1.88 8.68
C ALA A 31 8.13 -0.52 8.59
N THR A 32 7.88 0.23 7.51
CA THR A 32 8.18 1.66 7.46
C THR A 32 7.52 2.29 8.68
N PRO A 33 8.26 3.00 9.55
CA PRO A 33 7.68 3.69 10.68
C PRO A 33 6.48 4.53 10.23
N THR A 34 5.37 4.42 10.97
CA THR A 34 4.12 5.09 10.57
C THR A 34 4.37 6.59 10.38
N GLY A 35 3.76 7.19 9.36
CA GLY A 35 3.79 8.63 9.08
C GLY A 35 5.09 9.19 8.49
N ILE A 36 5.99 8.33 8.00
CA ILE A 36 6.96 8.70 6.97
C ILE A 36 6.26 8.62 5.61
N THR A 37 6.35 9.68 4.79
CA THR A 37 5.68 9.75 3.49
C THR A 37 6.66 9.65 2.33
N GLN A 38 6.15 9.20 1.17
CA GLN A 38 6.86 9.21 -0.11
C GLN A 38 7.47 10.60 -0.40
N ASP A 39 6.65 11.66 -0.27
CA ASP A 39 7.09 13.03 -0.54
C ASP A 39 8.24 13.49 0.36
N GLN A 40 8.26 13.07 1.64
CA GLN A 40 9.37 13.42 2.55
C GLN A 40 10.68 12.80 2.06
N VAL A 41 10.67 11.52 1.68
CA VAL A 41 11.87 10.84 1.20
C VAL A 41 12.37 11.44 -0.11
N LEU A 42 11.45 11.70 -1.05
CA LEU A 42 11.79 12.32 -2.33
C LEU A 42 12.27 13.76 -2.17
N THR A 43 11.72 14.52 -1.21
CA THR A 43 12.18 15.89 -0.93
C THR A 43 13.62 15.89 -0.43
N VAL A 44 13.96 15.01 0.52
CA VAL A 44 15.34 14.88 1.00
C VAL A 44 16.27 14.49 -0.13
N ALA A 45 15.96 13.40 -0.84
CA ALA A 45 16.86 12.87 -1.87
C ALA A 45 17.05 13.82 -3.07
N SER A 46 16.00 14.57 -3.46
CA SER A 46 16.10 15.53 -4.55
C SER A 46 16.89 16.79 -4.16
N THR A 47 16.64 17.36 -2.97
CA THR A 47 17.39 18.54 -2.50
C THR A 47 18.87 18.23 -2.29
N LEU A 48 19.22 17.05 -1.76
CA LEU A 48 20.61 16.64 -1.56
C LEU A 48 21.42 16.51 -2.86
N ARG A 49 20.76 16.41 -4.02
CA ARG A 49 21.43 16.38 -5.34
C ARG A 49 21.46 17.73 -6.03
N MET A 50 20.86 18.76 -5.45
CA MET A 50 20.88 20.09 -6.03
C MET A 50 22.24 20.74 -5.75
N ASP A 51 22.85 21.30 -6.80
CA ASP A 51 24.10 22.04 -6.65
C ASP A 51 23.90 23.36 -5.88
N ASP A 52 22.70 23.96 -6.00
CA ASP A 52 22.34 25.26 -5.40
C ASP A 52 20.83 25.28 -5.02
N PRO A 53 20.43 24.59 -3.94
CA PRO A 53 19.05 24.61 -3.46
C PRO A 53 18.70 25.98 -2.85
N THR A 54 17.47 26.44 -3.08
CA THR A 54 16.96 27.62 -2.39
C THR A 54 16.82 27.35 -0.88
N GLU A 55 16.93 28.39 -0.05
CA GLU A 55 16.75 28.28 1.41
C GLU A 55 15.44 27.56 1.80
N ALA A 56 14.35 27.82 1.08
CA ALA A 56 13.07 27.15 1.30
C ALA A 56 13.15 25.63 1.04
N GLN A 57 13.92 25.19 0.03
CA GLN A 57 14.12 23.78 -0.29
C GLN A 57 15.02 23.09 0.75
N GLU A 58 16.06 23.78 1.22
CA GLU A 58 16.92 23.28 2.29
C GLU A 58 16.15 23.09 3.60
N ILE A 59 15.37 24.09 4.01
CA ILE A 59 14.51 24.01 5.20
C ILE A 59 13.51 22.86 5.07
N ALA A 60 12.89 22.69 3.90
CA ALA A 60 11.95 21.61 3.65
C ALA A 60 12.63 20.23 3.73
N ALA A 61 13.82 20.08 3.14
CA ALA A 61 14.60 18.85 3.19
C ALA A 61 15.08 18.52 4.60
N GLN A 62 15.62 19.49 5.34
CA GLN A 62 16.04 19.29 6.73
C GLN A 62 14.86 18.90 7.63
N LYS A 63 13.70 19.55 7.45
CA LYS A 63 12.48 19.20 8.18
C LYS A 63 12.01 17.78 7.86
N ALA A 64 12.03 17.39 6.59
CA ALA A 64 11.69 16.04 6.15
C ALA A 64 12.68 14.99 6.72
N LEU A 65 13.98 15.27 6.64
CA LEU A 65 15.03 14.41 7.20
C LEU A 65 14.85 14.24 8.71
N ARG A 66 14.64 15.33 9.45
CA ARG A 66 14.40 15.27 10.91
C ARG A 66 13.16 14.43 11.25
N VAL A 67 12.08 14.50 10.46
CA VAL A 67 10.90 13.66 10.66
C VAL A 67 11.23 12.17 10.44
N VAL A 68 11.97 11.85 9.38
CA VAL A 68 12.42 10.48 9.12
C VAL A 68 13.30 9.97 10.25
N MET A 69 14.32 10.73 10.67
CA MET A 69 15.25 10.33 11.72
C MET A 69 14.55 10.18 13.08
N ASN A 70 13.71 11.14 13.48
CA ASN A 70 13.01 11.06 14.77
C ASN A 70 12.13 9.81 14.88
N ARG A 71 11.42 9.46 13.82
CA ARG A 71 10.53 8.29 13.82
C ARG A 71 11.30 6.99 13.72
N SER A 72 12.31 6.94 12.86
CA SER A 72 13.08 5.72 12.62
C SER A 72 14.03 5.39 13.77
N CYS A 73 14.61 6.39 14.43
CA CYS A 73 15.53 6.18 15.56
C CYS A 73 14.82 5.96 16.91
N ALA A 74 13.48 5.98 16.90
CA ALA A 74 12.63 5.79 18.07
C ALA A 74 13.03 6.68 19.25
N ILE A 75 13.16 8.00 18.99
CA ILE A 75 13.58 8.98 20.00
C ILE A 75 12.55 9.04 21.12
N ASP A 76 12.98 8.74 22.34
CA ASP A 76 12.15 8.84 23.54
C ASP A 76 12.39 10.18 24.26
N SER A 77 11.59 11.19 23.90
CA SER A 77 11.67 12.51 24.51
C SER A 77 11.31 12.50 26.00
N ASP A 78 10.48 11.56 26.45
CA ASP A 78 10.08 11.45 27.86
C ASP A 78 11.24 10.89 28.71
N ALA A 79 12.09 10.06 28.10
CA ALA A 79 13.36 9.61 28.67
C ALA A 79 14.53 10.61 28.49
N GLY A 80 14.27 11.80 27.94
CA GLY A 80 15.27 12.84 27.72
C GLY A 80 16.15 12.63 26.49
N GLU A 81 15.77 11.76 25.54
CA GLU A 81 16.45 11.66 24.25
C GLU A 81 16.04 12.81 23.32
N TYR A 82 17.02 13.33 22.57
CA TYR A 82 16.77 14.27 21.48
C TYR A 82 17.73 14.02 20.31
N LEU A 83 17.30 14.45 19.14
CA LEU A 83 18.10 14.39 17.92
C LEU A 83 19.05 15.60 17.88
N GLY A 84 20.35 15.33 17.90
CA GLY A 84 21.41 16.30 17.67
C GLY A 84 21.63 16.52 16.17
N ASP A 85 22.90 16.50 15.76
CA ASP A 85 23.29 16.64 14.36
C ASP A 85 22.74 15.49 13.51
N ASN A 86 22.21 15.84 12.34
CA ASN A 86 21.74 14.88 11.35
C ASN A 86 22.30 15.22 9.97
N PHE A 87 22.64 14.17 9.23
CA PHE A 87 23.26 14.25 7.93
C PHE A 87 22.66 13.18 7.03
N ALA A 88 22.73 13.38 5.72
CA ALA A 88 22.24 12.43 4.74
C ALA A 88 22.98 12.58 3.42
N GLU A 89 23.13 11.46 2.71
CA GLU A 89 23.68 11.40 1.37
C GLU A 89 22.65 10.80 0.42
N PRO A 90 22.45 11.38 -0.77
CA PRO A 90 21.48 10.86 -1.71
C PRO A 90 22.00 9.57 -2.34
N THR A 91 21.07 8.68 -2.68
CA THR A 91 21.41 7.54 -3.54
C THR A 91 21.70 8.00 -4.98
N GLN A 92 22.18 7.11 -5.83
CA GLN A 92 22.15 7.36 -7.27
C GLN A 92 20.70 7.56 -7.74
N ALA A 93 20.47 8.60 -8.55
CA ALA A 93 19.15 8.85 -9.12
C ALA A 93 18.73 7.67 -10.02
N ASN A 94 17.49 7.19 -9.85
CA ASN A 94 16.89 6.20 -10.73
C ASN A 94 15.51 6.67 -11.18
N ALA A 95 15.13 6.31 -12.41
CA ALA A 95 13.88 6.76 -13.02
C ALA A 95 12.62 6.31 -12.24
N THR A 96 12.71 5.30 -11.38
CA THR A 96 11.53 4.64 -10.77
C THR A 96 11.60 4.47 -9.26
N ALA A 97 12.75 4.75 -8.65
CA ALA A 97 12.97 4.75 -7.22
C ALA A 97 14.03 5.79 -6.87
N ASP A 98 13.90 6.40 -5.70
CA ASP A 98 14.83 7.42 -5.22
C ASP A 98 14.90 7.35 -3.68
N GLY A 99 16.02 7.72 -3.10
CA GLY A 99 16.30 7.52 -1.69
C GLY A 99 17.56 8.20 -1.21
N PHE A 100 17.85 8.00 0.08
CA PHE A 100 19.03 8.51 0.75
C PHE A 100 19.46 7.55 1.85
N ILE A 101 20.73 7.65 2.26
CA ILE A 101 21.21 7.16 3.56
C ILE A 101 21.29 8.35 4.51
N GLY A 102 20.80 8.18 5.73
CA GLY A 102 20.81 9.22 6.76
C GLY A 102 21.44 8.69 8.04
N GLY A 103 22.08 9.59 8.78
CA GLY A 103 22.52 9.33 10.14
C GLY A 103 22.25 10.52 11.03
N ALA A 104 22.12 10.24 12.33
CA ALA A 104 21.93 11.25 13.34
C ALA A 104 22.59 10.85 14.65
N ARG A 105 23.07 11.85 15.37
CA ARG A 105 23.43 11.70 16.78
C ARG A 105 22.18 11.82 17.63
N VAL A 106 21.99 10.87 18.54
CA VAL A 106 20.93 10.87 19.54
C VAL A 106 21.59 11.03 20.90
N ASP A 107 21.27 12.11 21.59
CA ASP A 107 21.81 12.44 22.90
C ASP A 107 20.72 12.24 23.96
N ASN A 108 21.10 11.69 25.11
CA ASN A 108 20.23 11.56 26.28
C ASN A 108 20.76 12.48 27.39
N VAL A 109 19.99 13.51 27.74
CA VAL A 109 20.39 14.48 28.79
C VAL A 109 20.30 13.92 30.20
N VAL A 110 19.49 12.88 30.41
CA VAL A 110 19.26 12.29 31.74
C VAL A 110 20.39 11.32 32.10
N THR A 111 20.83 10.51 31.13
CA THR A 111 21.91 9.53 31.33
C THR A 111 23.28 10.01 30.87
N GLU A 112 23.37 11.22 30.27
CA GLU A 112 24.59 11.78 29.68
C GLU A 112 25.25 10.86 28.63
N THR A 113 24.43 10.10 27.91
CA THR A 113 24.90 9.16 26.87
C THR A 113 24.55 9.66 25.48
N SER A 114 25.28 9.16 24.48
CA SER A 114 25.04 9.42 23.08
C SER A 114 25.11 8.14 22.26
N ARG A 115 24.33 8.07 21.18
CA ARG A 115 24.39 7.00 20.17
C ARG A 115 24.25 7.59 18.78
N TYR A 116 24.89 6.98 17.80
CA TYR A 116 24.58 7.23 16.40
C TYR A 116 23.45 6.32 15.95
N CYS A 117 22.56 6.83 15.11
CA CYS A 117 21.48 6.09 14.50
C CYS A 117 21.53 6.28 12.99
N PHE A 118 21.60 5.17 12.24
CA PHE A 118 21.64 5.16 10.78
C PHE A 118 20.40 4.51 10.19
N VAL A 119 19.94 5.06 9.07
CA VAL A 119 18.78 4.57 8.32
C VAL A 119 19.02 4.72 6.82
N GLY A 120 18.47 3.82 6.03
CA GLY A 120 18.31 3.99 4.59
C GLY A 120 16.84 4.18 4.25
N ALA A 121 16.54 5.13 3.38
CA ALA A 121 15.18 5.40 2.93
C ALA A 121 15.11 5.32 1.40
N VAL A 122 14.03 4.73 0.87
CA VAL A 122 13.75 4.65 -0.56
C VAL A 122 12.25 4.81 -0.81
N ALA A 123 11.90 5.53 -1.86
CA ALA A 123 10.54 5.79 -2.29
C ALA A 123 10.42 5.56 -3.80
N SER A 124 9.24 5.13 -4.25
CA SER A 124 8.92 5.15 -5.67
C SER A 124 8.91 6.59 -6.17
N THR A 125 9.42 6.87 -7.36
CA THR A 125 9.26 8.20 -8.00
C THR A 125 7.98 8.30 -8.82
N VAL A 126 7.30 7.16 -9.05
CA VAL A 126 6.13 7.07 -9.93
C VAL A 126 4.86 6.89 -9.11
N PRO A 127 3.86 7.79 -9.22
CA PRO A 127 2.63 7.70 -8.45
C PRO A 127 1.84 6.40 -8.64
N GLY A 128 1.48 5.78 -7.50
CA GLY A 128 0.71 4.55 -7.43
C GLY A 128 1.51 3.29 -7.81
N PHE A 129 2.84 3.39 -7.90
CA PHE A 129 3.72 2.22 -7.93
C PHE A 129 4.16 1.86 -6.51
N THR A 130 4.35 0.57 -6.27
CA THR A 130 4.89 0.00 -5.03
C THR A 130 6.24 -0.65 -5.29
N LEU A 131 7.20 -0.38 -4.43
CA LEU A 131 8.50 -1.01 -4.38
C LEU A 131 8.37 -2.47 -3.96
N GLN A 132 9.10 -3.35 -4.64
CA GLN A 132 9.31 -4.75 -4.30
C GLN A 132 10.80 -5.05 -4.46
N GLY A 133 11.36 -5.94 -3.65
CA GLY A 133 12.78 -6.28 -3.68
C GLY A 133 13.40 -6.30 -2.30
N THR A 134 14.65 -5.86 -2.21
CA THR A 134 15.44 -5.89 -0.97
C THR A 134 16.22 -4.60 -0.79
N ALA A 135 16.31 -4.14 0.44
CA ALA A 135 17.22 -3.09 0.88
C ALA A 135 18.20 -3.64 1.93
N ALA A 136 19.41 -3.10 1.92
CA ALA A 136 20.45 -3.40 2.89
C ALA A 136 21.09 -2.09 3.38
N LEU A 137 21.19 -1.95 4.69
CA LEU A 137 21.98 -0.93 5.37
C LEU A 137 23.15 -1.63 6.07
N ASP A 138 24.36 -1.20 5.76
CA ASP A 138 25.59 -1.70 6.38
C ASP A 138 26.28 -0.57 7.14
N VAL A 139 26.50 -0.78 8.43
CA VAL A 139 27.23 0.14 9.30
C VAL A 139 28.43 -0.61 9.88
N PRO A 140 29.63 -0.43 9.30
CA PRO A 140 30.84 -1.05 9.80
C PRO A 140 31.23 -0.45 11.15
N THR A 141 31.29 -1.24 12.21
CA THR A 141 31.68 -0.79 13.56
C THR A 141 32.90 -1.53 14.08
N GLN A 142 33.61 -0.95 15.04
CA GLN A 142 34.70 -1.58 15.77
C GLN A 142 34.61 -1.22 17.26
N PRO A 143 34.84 -2.15 18.21
CA PRO A 143 34.85 -1.82 19.63
C PRO A 143 35.95 -0.79 19.94
N VAL A 144 35.65 0.17 20.80
CA VAL A 144 36.65 1.18 21.23
C VAL A 144 37.85 0.53 21.93
N SER A 145 37.65 -0.63 22.58
CA SER A 145 38.68 -1.37 23.32
C SER A 145 39.52 -2.34 22.48
N SER A 146 39.22 -2.54 21.19
CA SER A 146 39.96 -3.49 20.35
C SER A 146 40.11 -3.01 18.90
N SER A 147 41.34 -2.71 18.50
CA SER A 147 41.67 -2.18 17.16
C SER A 147 41.59 -3.20 16.02
N ASN A 148 41.29 -4.47 16.29
CA ASN A 148 41.43 -5.58 15.32
C ASN A 148 40.14 -6.37 15.06
N VAL A 149 38.98 -5.94 15.58
CA VAL A 149 37.70 -6.64 15.36
C VAL A 149 36.70 -5.66 14.76
N SER A 150 36.50 -5.74 13.44
CA SER A 150 35.38 -5.06 12.78
C SER A 150 34.13 -5.95 12.89
N ALA A 151 33.05 -5.38 13.42
CA ALA A 151 31.72 -5.96 13.43
C ALA A 151 30.82 -5.10 12.52
N ALA A 152 30.37 -5.67 11.40
CA ALA A 152 29.41 -5.02 10.53
C ALA A 152 27.99 -5.21 11.07
N ALA A 153 27.31 -4.11 11.39
CA ALA A 153 25.88 -4.14 11.68
C ALA A 153 25.11 -4.04 10.36
N VAL A 154 24.73 -5.19 9.81
CA VAL A 154 23.99 -5.28 8.54
C VAL A 154 22.50 -5.48 8.83
N SER A 155 21.68 -4.59 8.29
CA SER A 155 20.22 -4.67 8.32
C SER A 155 19.70 -4.90 6.91
N THR A 156 19.21 -6.11 6.64
CA THR A 156 18.54 -6.44 5.37
C THR A 156 17.03 -6.52 5.55
N SER A 157 16.27 -5.96 4.62
CA SER A 157 14.80 -5.95 4.67
C SER A 157 14.18 -6.06 3.28
N ALA A 158 13.04 -6.74 3.19
CA ALA A 158 12.24 -6.75 1.96
C ALA A 158 11.61 -5.37 1.73
N LEU A 159 11.53 -4.92 0.49
CA LEU A 159 10.87 -3.68 0.10
C LEU A 159 9.37 -3.92 -0.09
N SER A 160 8.57 -2.97 0.37
CA SER A 160 7.11 -2.99 0.22
C SER A 160 6.53 -1.58 0.36
N GLY A 161 5.40 -1.34 -0.30
CA GLY A 161 4.75 -0.03 -0.31
C GLY A 161 5.37 0.95 -1.28
N ASP A 162 4.92 2.20 -1.25
CA ASP A 162 5.43 3.31 -2.05
C ASP A 162 6.65 3.99 -1.42
N VAL A 163 6.85 3.80 -0.12
CA VAL A 163 8.01 4.27 0.66
C VAL A 163 8.46 3.19 1.65
N PHE A 164 9.77 3.03 1.76
CA PHE A 164 10.44 2.12 2.67
C PHE A 164 11.56 2.83 3.43
N VAL A 165 11.67 2.52 4.73
CA VAL A 165 12.82 2.92 5.55
C VAL A 165 13.34 1.68 6.28
N THR A 166 14.65 1.46 6.24
CA THR A 166 15.28 0.32 6.91
C THR A 166 15.06 0.40 8.42
N PRO A 167 15.02 -0.75 9.12
CA PRO A 167 15.24 -0.76 10.56
C PRO A 167 16.52 0.03 10.90
N PRO A 168 16.50 0.86 11.96
CA PRO A 168 17.65 1.68 12.31
C PRO A 168 18.79 0.80 12.81
N VAL A 169 20.02 1.19 12.50
CA VAL A 169 21.22 0.64 13.15
C VAL A 169 21.72 1.67 14.16
N SER A 170 21.69 1.31 15.44
CA SER A 170 22.17 2.16 16.54
C SER A 170 23.55 1.74 17.00
N VAL A 171 24.49 2.69 17.04
CA VAL A 171 25.88 2.50 17.49
C VAL A 171 26.09 3.31 18.76
N GLY A 172 26.26 2.63 19.89
CA GLY A 172 26.53 3.29 21.18
C GLY A 172 28.01 3.62 21.41
N GLN A 173 28.32 4.34 22.49
CA GLN A 173 29.67 4.82 22.82
C GLN A 173 30.76 3.75 22.96
N GLY A 174 30.40 2.47 23.07
CA GLY A 174 31.36 1.35 23.10
C GLY A 174 31.94 0.99 21.73
N PHE A 175 31.46 1.62 20.64
CA PHE A 175 31.83 1.30 19.27
C PHE A 175 32.16 2.57 18.47
N ASN A 176 33.20 2.49 17.66
CA ASN A 176 33.52 3.46 16.61
C ASN A 176 32.98 2.97 15.27
N ILE A 177 32.63 3.90 14.38
CA ILE A 177 32.37 3.59 12.98
C ILE A 177 33.73 3.37 12.30
N SER A 178 33.92 2.20 11.69
CA SER A 178 35.22 1.77 11.13
C SER A 178 35.36 2.05 9.64
N ALA A 179 34.26 2.30 8.95
CA ALA A 179 34.20 2.72 7.56
C ALA A 179 32.85 3.41 7.28
N ALA A 180 32.79 4.14 6.17
CA ALA A 180 31.60 4.85 5.74
C ALA A 180 30.37 3.91 5.65
N PRO A 181 29.28 4.21 6.38
CA PRO A 181 28.03 3.46 6.27
C PRO A 181 27.54 3.43 4.82
N SER A 182 26.94 2.32 4.41
CA SER A 182 26.42 2.17 3.05
C SER A 182 24.99 1.67 3.04
N PHE A 183 24.23 2.14 2.06
CA PHE A 183 22.85 1.74 1.82
C PHE A 183 22.71 1.29 0.37
N SER A 184 22.00 0.19 0.15
CA SER A 184 21.64 -0.28 -1.18
C SER A 184 20.19 -0.76 -1.19
N ALA A 185 19.52 -0.56 -2.33
CA ALA A 185 18.20 -1.10 -2.58
C ALA A 185 18.08 -1.57 -4.03
N ALA A 186 17.58 -2.78 -4.23
CA ALA A 186 17.43 -3.38 -5.55
C ALA A 186 16.11 -4.14 -5.64
N GLY A 187 15.48 -4.09 -6.82
CA GLY A 187 14.23 -4.77 -7.07
C GLY A 187 13.45 -4.17 -8.22
N ALA A 188 12.13 -4.02 -8.04
CA ALA A 188 11.25 -3.44 -9.03
C ALA A 188 10.16 -2.56 -8.41
N SER A 189 9.88 -1.44 -9.07
CA SER A 189 8.71 -0.62 -8.84
C SER A 189 7.55 -1.19 -9.67
N THR A 190 6.42 -1.49 -9.06
CA THR A 190 5.32 -2.24 -9.68
C THR A 190 3.97 -1.54 -9.52
N LYS A 191 3.12 -1.59 -10.55
CA LYS A 191 1.74 -1.09 -10.48
C LYS A 191 0.78 -2.06 -11.14
N THR A 192 -0.14 -2.60 -10.35
CA THR A 192 -1.21 -3.46 -10.87
C THR A 192 -2.46 -2.64 -11.14
N THR A 193 -2.83 -2.52 -12.41
CA THR A 193 -4.07 -1.87 -12.84
C THR A 193 -5.11 -2.94 -13.17
N THR A 194 -6.23 -2.91 -12.43
CA THR A 194 -7.37 -3.80 -12.67
C THR A 194 -8.44 -3.05 -13.45
N THR A 195 -8.67 -3.46 -14.69
CA THR A 195 -9.74 -2.92 -15.53
C THR A 195 -10.93 -3.87 -15.50
N THR A 196 -12.09 -3.38 -15.07
CA THR A 196 -13.35 -4.13 -15.12
C THR A 196 -14.17 -3.66 -16.30
N THR A 197 -14.47 -4.57 -17.22
CA THR A 197 -15.38 -4.33 -18.34
C THR A 197 -16.68 -5.07 -18.12
N GLU A 198 -17.80 -4.47 -18.50
CA GLU A 198 -19.12 -5.11 -18.49
C GLU A 198 -19.47 -5.58 -19.90
N VAL A 199 -19.56 -6.89 -20.09
CA VAL A 199 -19.96 -7.47 -21.38
C VAL A 199 -21.40 -7.96 -21.28
N LYS A 200 -22.23 -7.56 -22.24
CA LYS A 200 -23.58 -8.14 -22.41
C LYS A 200 -23.45 -9.50 -23.05
N VAL A 201 -23.84 -10.54 -22.33
CA VAL A 201 -23.90 -11.91 -22.85
C VAL A 201 -25.36 -12.28 -23.03
N ALA A 202 -25.71 -12.90 -24.16
CA ALA A 202 -27.06 -13.36 -24.42
C ALA A 202 -27.52 -14.32 -23.31
N ASP A 203 -28.69 -14.02 -22.74
CA ASP A 203 -29.33 -14.80 -21.67
C ASP A 203 -30.83 -14.78 -21.96
N ARG A 204 -31.27 -15.72 -22.80
CA ARG A 204 -32.66 -15.77 -23.26
C ARG A 204 -33.56 -16.17 -22.10
N LYS A 205 -34.28 -15.20 -21.55
CA LYS A 205 -35.29 -15.43 -20.51
C LYS A 205 -36.52 -16.14 -21.06
N THR A 206 -36.88 -17.23 -20.40
CA THR A 206 -38.10 -18.01 -20.65
C THR A 206 -39.36 -17.22 -20.27
N LYS A 207 -40.52 -17.68 -20.75
CA LYS A 207 -41.82 -17.07 -20.42
C LYS A 207 -42.11 -17.14 -18.91
N SER A 208 -41.76 -18.25 -18.24
CA SER A 208 -41.95 -18.43 -16.79
C SER A 208 -41.11 -17.45 -15.98
N GLU A 209 -39.84 -17.22 -16.36
CA GLU A 209 -38.96 -16.23 -15.73
C GLU A 209 -39.49 -14.80 -15.88
N LYS A 210 -39.97 -14.43 -17.08
CA LYS A 210 -40.58 -13.11 -17.31
C LYS A 210 -41.84 -12.91 -16.47
N LYS A 211 -42.68 -13.95 -16.32
CA LYS A 211 -43.86 -13.93 -15.45
C LYS A 211 -43.46 -13.77 -13.97
N ALA A 212 -42.45 -14.51 -13.52
CA ALA A 212 -41.92 -14.39 -12.16
C ALA A 212 -41.33 -13.01 -11.88
N ALA A 213 -40.58 -12.42 -12.84
CA ALA A 213 -40.05 -11.07 -12.74
C ALA A 213 -41.16 -10.01 -12.64
N LYS A 214 -42.23 -10.16 -13.42
CA LYS A 214 -43.42 -9.29 -13.36
C LYS A 214 -44.10 -9.38 -11.99
N SER A 215 -44.27 -10.60 -11.45
CA SER A 215 -44.83 -10.82 -10.11
C SER A 215 -43.95 -10.18 -9.01
N LYS A 216 -42.62 -10.29 -9.10
CA LYS A 216 -41.71 -9.59 -8.17
C LYS A 216 -41.82 -8.06 -8.29
N TYR A 217 -41.97 -7.53 -9.51
CA TYR A 217 -42.16 -6.10 -9.75
C TYR A 217 -43.46 -5.57 -9.14
N THR A 218 -44.59 -6.25 -9.34
CA THR A 218 -45.88 -5.85 -8.78
C THR A 218 -45.85 -5.87 -7.24
N LYS A 219 -45.26 -6.91 -6.63
CA LYS A 219 -45.05 -6.97 -5.17
C LYS A 219 -44.21 -5.80 -4.65
N ARG A 220 -43.10 -5.46 -5.33
CA ARG A 220 -42.25 -4.31 -4.95
C ARG A 220 -42.98 -2.97 -5.06
N LEU A 221 -43.80 -2.78 -6.10
CA LEU A 221 -44.62 -1.57 -6.24
C LEU A 221 -45.69 -1.48 -5.15
N ALA A 222 -46.37 -2.58 -4.83
CA ALA A 222 -47.37 -2.61 -3.76
C ALA A 222 -46.73 -2.26 -2.40
N ALA A 223 -45.56 -2.83 -2.09
CA ALA A 223 -44.80 -2.49 -0.89
C ALA A 223 -44.38 -1.01 -0.86
N ALA A 224 -43.88 -0.47 -1.98
CA ALA A 224 -43.51 0.95 -2.07
C ALA A 224 -44.72 1.87 -1.86
N LYS A 225 -45.89 1.53 -2.41
CA LYS A 225 -47.15 2.26 -2.18
C LYS A 225 -47.59 2.21 -0.71
N LYS A 226 -47.55 1.02 -0.09
CA LYS A 226 -47.87 0.84 1.35
C LYS A 226 -46.95 1.66 2.24
N ASN A 227 -45.64 1.67 1.96
CA ASN A 227 -44.68 2.46 2.73
C ASN A 227 -44.86 3.97 2.52
N TYR A 228 -45.21 4.39 1.30
CA TYR A 228 -45.53 5.79 1.02
C TYR A 228 -46.78 6.26 1.78
N ALA A 229 -47.85 5.46 1.80
CA ALA A 229 -49.07 5.76 2.57
C ALA A 229 -48.74 5.93 4.06
N LYS A 230 -48.05 4.94 4.67
CA LYS A 230 -47.59 5.03 6.07
C LYS A 230 -46.71 6.26 6.33
N ALA A 231 -45.86 6.65 5.38
CA ALA A 231 -45.03 7.83 5.51
C ALA A 231 -45.82 9.14 5.39
N LEU A 232 -46.90 9.16 4.59
CA LEU A 232 -47.84 10.29 4.54
C LEU A 232 -48.64 10.43 5.83
N ASP A 233 -49.14 9.33 6.39
CA ASP A 233 -49.85 9.32 7.67
C ASP A 233 -48.97 9.88 8.79
N LYS A 234 -47.71 9.41 8.87
CA LYS A 234 -46.71 9.92 9.81
C LYS A 234 -46.28 11.37 9.54
N ALA A 235 -46.42 11.86 8.32
CA ALA A 235 -46.06 13.24 7.96
C ALA A 235 -47.12 14.27 8.41
N GLY A 236 -48.37 13.85 8.63
CA GLY A 236 -49.46 14.72 9.06
C GLY A 236 -49.66 15.92 8.13
N SER A 237 -49.62 17.15 8.67
CA SER A 237 -49.75 18.40 7.89
C SER A 237 -48.40 18.97 7.41
N SER A 238 -47.27 18.35 7.73
CA SER A 238 -45.95 18.89 7.40
C SER A 238 -45.64 18.76 5.89
N LYS A 239 -45.56 19.90 5.20
CA LYS A 239 -45.21 19.96 3.76
C LYS A 239 -43.84 19.31 3.48
N ASN A 240 -42.84 19.59 4.32
CA ASN A 240 -41.48 19.07 4.16
C ASN A 240 -41.42 17.54 4.30
N LYS A 241 -42.13 16.98 5.29
CA LYS A 241 -42.19 15.51 5.49
C LYS A 241 -42.93 14.81 4.34
N LYS A 242 -44.00 15.41 3.81
CA LYS A 242 -44.71 14.90 2.61
C LYS A 242 -43.81 14.91 1.36
N ALA A 243 -43.05 15.98 1.14
CA ALA A 243 -42.10 16.06 0.03
C ALA A 243 -40.99 15.01 0.14
N ALA A 244 -40.45 14.77 1.34
CA ALA A 244 -39.47 13.72 1.59
C ALA A 244 -40.04 12.32 1.30
N ALA A 245 -41.25 12.02 1.78
CA ALA A 245 -41.94 10.75 1.51
C ALA A 245 -42.13 10.52 -0.01
N LYS A 246 -42.50 11.56 -0.76
CA LYS A 246 -42.66 11.48 -2.22
C LYS A 246 -41.33 11.19 -2.93
N ARG A 247 -40.23 11.84 -2.53
CA ARG A 247 -38.88 11.58 -3.08
C ARG A 247 -38.45 10.12 -2.87
N ILE A 248 -38.68 9.58 -1.66
CA ILE A 248 -38.39 8.18 -1.35
C ILE A 248 -39.21 7.23 -2.22
N TYR A 249 -40.52 7.49 -2.35
CA TYR A 249 -41.40 6.67 -3.20
C TYR A 249 -40.97 6.67 -4.67
N VAL A 250 -40.64 7.83 -5.23
CA VAL A 250 -40.17 7.96 -6.62
C VAL A 250 -38.88 7.16 -6.83
N LYS A 251 -37.90 7.25 -5.91
CA LYS A 251 -36.67 6.45 -5.95
C LYS A 251 -36.96 4.95 -5.90
N ALA A 252 -37.84 4.51 -5.00
CA ALA A 252 -38.22 3.10 -4.88
C ALA A 252 -38.91 2.57 -6.16
N ARG A 253 -39.80 3.38 -6.77
CA ARG A 253 -40.46 3.05 -8.04
C ARG A 253 -39.45 2.95 -9.19
N ALA A 254 -38.52 3.90 -9.30
CA ALA A 254 -37.47 3.89 -10.32
C ALA A 254 -36.57 2.65 -10.18
N LEU A 255 -36.14 2.32 -8.96
CA LEU A 255 -35.35 1.13 -8.65
C LEU A 255 -36.10 -0.16 -8.98
N ALA A 256 -37.39 -0.26 -8.64
CA ALA A 256 -38.21 -1.42 -9.00
C ALA A 256 -38.32 -1.60 -10.51
N LYS A 257 -38.51 -0.49 -11.26
CA LYS A 257 -38.56 -0.50 -12.74
C LYS A 257 -37.22 -0.91 -13.34
N ALA A 258 -36.10 -0.37 -12.83
CA ALA A 258 -34.76 -0.73 -13.29
C ALA A 258 -34.48 -2.23 -13.06
N LYS A 259 -34.76 -2.75 -11.86
CA LYS A 259 -34.61 -4.18 -11.56
C LYS A 259 -35.50 -5.06 -12.43
N TYR A 260 -36.73 -4.62 -12.75
CA TYR A 260 -37.60 -5.35 -13.66
C TYR A 260 -37.03 -5.37 -15.08
N LYS A 261 -36.61 -4.22 -15.63
CA LYS A 261 -35.98 -4.12 -16.95
C LYS A 261 -34.78 -5.07 -17.09
N ILE A 262 -33.90 -5.10 -16.09
CA ILE A 262 -32.75 -6.01 -16.06
C ILE A 262 -33.22 -7.48 -15.99
N ALA A 263 -34.20 -7.80 -15.15
CA ALA A 263 -34.69 -9.17 -14.98
C ALA A 263 -35.41 -9.76 -16.20
N ILE A 264 -35.97 -8.92 -17.07
CA ILE A 264 -36.60 -9.36 -18.34
C ILE A 264 -35.71 -9.18 -19.56
N ALA A 265 -34.54 -8.54 -19.40
CA ALA A 265 -33.60 -8.36 -20.48
C ALA A 265 -33.12 -9.75 -20.96
N ASN A 266 -33.03 -9.93 -22.28
CA ASN A 266 -32.51 -11.18 -22.86
C ASN A 266 -30.97 -11.22 -22.84
N TYR A 267 -30.35 -10.52 -21.88
CA TYR A 267 -28.91 -10.49 -21.67
C TYR A 267 -28.60 -10.41 -20.18
N LYS A 268 -27.46 -10.97 -19.80
CA LYS A 268 -26.84 -10.74 -18.49
C LYS A 268 -25.58 -9.91 -18.68
N LEU A 269 -25.31 -9.02 -17.73
CA LEU A 269 -24.04 -8.30 -17.67
C LEU A 269 -23.04 -9.22 -16.96
N VAL A 270 -21.99 -9.61 -17.67
CA VAL A 270 -20.87 -10.35 -17.10
C VAL A 270 -19.75 -9.35 -16.91
N LYS A 271 -19.29 -9.20 -15.66
CA LYS A 271 -18.09 -8.44 -15.36
C LYS A 271 -16.89 -9.29 -15.71
N LYS A 272 -16.03 -8.79 -16.59
CA LYS A 272 -14.71 -9.34 -16.85
C LYS A 272 -13.68 -8.38 -16.27
N SER A 273 -12.86 -8.89 -15.37
CA SER A 273 -11.75 -8.15 -14.80
C SER A 273 -10.47 -8.66 -15.44
N ASN A 274 -9.70 -7.74 -16.02
CA ASN A 274 -8.36 -8.01 -16.49
C ASN A 274 -7.40 -7.20 -15.62
N SER A 275 -6.33 -7.83 -15.15
CA SER A 275 -5.27 -7.17 -14.41
C SER A 275 -4.04 -7.08 -15.30
N THR A 276 -3.43 -5.91 -15.35
CA THR A 276 -2.15 -5.67 -16.02
C THR A 276 -1.18 -5.12 -14.99
N THR A 277 0.03 -5.67 -14.94
CA THR A 277 1.08 -5.24 -14.01
C THR A 277 2.20 -4.61 -14.81
N ASP A 278 2.46 -3.32 -14.57
CA ASP A 278 3.67 -2.63 -15.02
C ASP A 278 4.76 -2.88 -13.98
N THR A 279 5.92 -3.36 -14.41
CA THR A 279 7.06 -3.70 -13.56
C THR A 279 8.30 -3.01 -14.12
N ARG A 280 8.96 -2.20 -13.30
CA ARG A 280 10.15 -1.45 -13.69
C ARG A 280 11.30 -1.74 -12.73
N PRO A 281 12.40 -2.35 -13.19
CA PRO A 281 13.51 -2.67 -12.32
C PRO A 281 14.26 -1.41 -11.86
N PHE A 282 14.83 -1.45 -10.66
CA PHE A 282 15.73 -0.42 -10.16
C PHE A 282 16.86 -1.03 -9.33
N THR A 283 17.95 -0.28 -9.25
CA THR A 283 19.06 -0.51 -8.32
C THR A 283 19.61 0.85 -7.96
N ILE A 284 19.71 1.11 -6.66
CA ILE A 284 20.22 2.36 -6.11
C ILE A 284 21.14 2.04 -4.93
N GLY A 285 22.08 2.94 -4.66
CA GLY A 285 22.92 2.87 -3.48
C GLY A 285 23.55 4.21 -3.15
N ALA A 286 23.98 4.34 -1.91
CA ALA A 286 24.70 5.49 -1.36
C ALA A 286 25.74 5.00 -0.36
N THR A 287 26.81 5.78 -0.24
CA THR A 287 27.77 5.66 0.85
C THR A 287 27.78 6.98 1.57
N LEU A 288 27.66 6.93 2.89
CA LEU A 288 27.67 8.12 3.72
C LEU A 288 29.13 8.53 3.96
N ASN A 289 29.61 9.49 3.19
CA ASN A 289 30.94 10.06 3.43
C ASN A 289 30.83 10.95 4.68
N GLU A 290 31.80 10.83 5.59
CA GLU A 290 31.85 11.69 6.78
C GLU A 290 31.90 13.16 6.33
N GLY A 291 30.97 13.97 6.86
CA GLY A 291 30.99 15.42 6.74
C GLY A 291 31.89 16.06 7.79
#